data_AF-A0A536CRW8-F1
#
_entry.id   AF-A0A536CRW8-F1
#
_cell.length_a   1.000
_cell.length_b   1.000
_cell.length_c   1.000
_cell.angle_alpha   90.00
_cell.angle_beta   90.00
_cell.angle_gamma   90.00
#
_symmetry.space_group_name_H-M   'P 1'
#
loop_
_entity.id
_entity.type
_entity.pdbx_description
1 polymer ?
#
loop_
_entity_poly.entity_id
_entity_poly.type
_entity_poly.pdbx_seq_one_letter_code
_entity_poly.pdbx_strand_id
1 'polypeptide(L)'
;MSRTDLFHAHIGGIDTVARALLVAADMVERGTLANYRADRYRGWSDELGRSILAGEASFEDLERRVAAGEIDPRPVSGGQELLESMVNQRIWAADRVPIAEPVAAR
;
A
#
# COMPACT_ATOMS: atom_id res chain seq x y z
N MET A 1 -28.89 27.57 12.53
CA MET A 1 -27.86 26.62 12.98
C MET A 1 -27.46 26.98 14.39
N SER A 2 -27.51 26.02 15.32
CA SER A 2 -27.15 26.24 16.72
C SER A 2 -25.64 26.45 16.85
N ARG A 3 -25.20 27.23 17.86
CA ARG A 3 -23.76 27.33 18.20
C ARG A 3 -23.17 25.95 18.49
N THR A 4 -23.95 25.07 19.10
CA THR A 4 -23.57 23.68 19.40
C THR A 4 -23.24 22.86 18.15
N ASP A 5 -23.95 23.11 17.03
CA ASP A 5 -23.72 22.39 15.77
C ASP A 5 -22.32 22.70 15.20
N LEU A 6 -21.82 23.93 15.40
CA LEU A 6 -20.47 24.31 14.98
C LEU A 6 -19.41 23.53 15.75
N PHE A 7 -19.60 23.32 17.05
CA PHE A 7 -18.69 22.53 17.87
C PHE A 7 -18.70 21.06 17.44
N HIS A 8 -19.88 20.46 17.26
CA HIS A 8 -19.98 19.07 16.80
C HIS A 8 -19.32 18.86 15.43
N ALA A 9 -19.50 19.79 14.49
CA ALA A 9 -18.89 19.71 13.18
C ALA A 9 -17.34 19.71 13.26
N HIS A 10 -16.76 20.61 14.05
CA HIS A 10 -15.30 20.69 14.19
C HIS A 10 -14.74 19.49 14.96
N ILE A 11 -15.38 19.10 16.06
CA ILE A 11 -14.93 17.94 16.86
C ILE A 11 -14.96 16.68 16.00
N GLY A 12 -16.08 16.40 15.32
CA GLY A 12 -16.19 15.23 14.46
C GLY A 12 -15.19 15.22 13.30
N GLY A 13 -14.91 16.39 12.71
CA GLY A 13 -13.88 16.53 11.68
C GLY A 13 -12.47 16.28 12.20
N ILE A 14 -12.12 16.88 13.34
CA ILE A 14 -10.80 16.70 13.99
C ILE A 14 -10.60 15.24 14.39
N ASP A 15 -11.58 14.60 15.02
CA ASP A 15 -11.50 13.20 15.42
C ASP A 15 -11.31 12.27 14.23
N THR A 16 -12.03 12.54 13.12
CA THR A 16 -11.89 11.76 11.88
C THR A 16 -10.47 11.87 11.29
N VAL A 17 -9.92 13.09 11.22
CA VAL A 17 -8.56 13.31 10.69
C VAL A 17 -7.50 12.74 11.62
N ALA A 18 -7.64 12.93 12.93
CA ALA A 18 -6.72 12.36 13.92
C ALA A 18 -6.68 10.83 13.80
N ARG A 19 -7.84 10.22 13.63
CA ARG A 19 -7.95 8.78 13.43
C ARG A 19 -7.30 8.32 12.13
N ALA A 20 -7.62 8.98 11.01
CA ALA A 20 -7.04 8.66 9.70
C ALA A 20 -5.50 8.79 9.72
N LEU A 21 -4.97 9.79 10.44
CA LEU A 21 -3.54 9.98 10.61
C LEU A 21 -2.87 8.78 11.29
N LEU A 22 -3.43 8.29 12.40
CA LEU A 22 -2.88 7.13 13.12
C LEU A 22 -2.90 5.85 12.27
N VAL A 23 -4.00 5.61 11.56
CA VAL A 23 -4.12 4.44 10.65
C VAL A 23 -3.13 4.55 9.50
N ALA A 24 -3.01 5.74 8.89
CA ALA A 24 -2.08 5.97 7.79
C ALA A 24 -0.61 5.81 8.26
N ALA A 25 -0.27 6.29 9.45
CA ALA A 25 1.04 6.10 10.05
C ALA A 25 1.36 4.60 10.23
N ASP A 26 0.48 3.82 10.86
CA ASP A 26 0.66 2.37 11.02
C ASP A 26 0.82 1.66 9.67
N MET A 27 0.02 2.05 8.67
CA MET A 27 0.12 1.51 7.31
C MET A 27 1.47 1.78 6.65
N VAL A 28 1.99 3.00 6.80
CA VAL A 28 3.29 3.42 6.26
C VAL A 28 4.43 2.69 6.97
N GLU A 29 4.44 2.68 8.31
CA GLU A 29 5.47 2.04 9.13
C GLU A 29 5.58 0.54 8.84
N ARG A 30 4.44 -0.13 8.62
CA ARG A 30 4.40 -1.55 8.28
C ARG A 30 4.63 -1.84 6.79
N GLY A 31 4.69 -0.81 5.94
CA GLY A 31 4.77 -0.97 4.50
C GLY A 31 3.57 -1.69 3.89
N THR A 32 2.37 -1.53 4.47
CA THR A 32 1.15 -2.29 4.12
C THR A 32 0.87 -2.28 2.61
N LEU A 33 0.98 -1.12 1.97
CA LEU A 33 0.86 -0.98 0.51
C LEU A 33 2.23 -0.87 -0.19
N ALA A 34 3.23 -0.31 0.51
CA ALA A 34 4.55 -0.05 -0.06
C ALA A 34 5.29 -1.34 -0.46
N ASN A 35 5.16 -2.40 0.34
CA ASN A 35 5.78 -3.69 0.06
C ASN A 35 5.18 -4.34 -1.18
N TYR A 36 3.85 -4.34 -1.31
CA TYR A 36 3.17 -4.86 -2.50
C TYR A 36 3.55 -4.07 -3.76
N ARG A 37 3.67 -2.74 -3.66
CA ARG A 37 4.15 -1.90 -4.76
C ARG A 37 5.59 -2.26 -5.15
N ALA A 38 6.48 -2.42 -4.17
CA ALA A 38 7.87 -2.80 -4.43
C ALA A 38 7.95 -4.17 -5.15
N ASP A 39 7.18 -5.15 -4.69
CA ASP A 39 7.10 -6.46 -5.33
C ASP A 39 6.58 -6.38 -6.77
N ARG A 40 5.52 -5.60 -7.01
CA ARG A 40 4.94 -5.41 -8.35
C ARG A 40 5.94 -4.82 -9.35
N TYR A 41 6.80 -3.91 -8.91
CA TYR A 41 7.76 -3.22 -9.76
C TYR A 41 9.19 -3.78 -9.65
N ARG A 42 9.39 -4.92 -8.96
CA ARG A 42 10.73 -5.51 -8.74
C ARG A 42 11.53 -5.71 -10.03
N GLY A 43 10.88 -6.11 -11.13
CA GLY A 43 11.54 -6.33 -12.43
C GLY A 43 12.22 -5.09 -13.02
N TRP A 44 11.86 -3.88 -12.57
CA TRP A 44 12.54 -2.65 -12.96
C TRP A 44 13.91 -2.47 -12.29
N SER A 45 14.17 -3.18 -11.19
CA SER A 45 15.46 -3.21 -10.51
C SER A 45 16.41 -4.27 -11.10
N ASP A 46 15.91 -5.17 -11.93
CA ASP A 46 16.73 -6.19 -12.61
C ASP A 46 17.55 -5.57 -13.73
N GLU A 47 18.44 -6.36 -14.35
CA GLU A 47 19.37 -5.89 -15.38
C GLU A 47 18.67 -5.21 -16.56
N LEU A 48 17.67 -5.87 -17.16
CA LEU A 48 16.90 -5.29 -18.27
C LEU A 48 16.15 -4.01 -17.86
N GLY A 49 15.52 -4.02 -16.69
CA GLY A 49 14.79 -2.84 -16.18
C GLY A 49 15.71 -1.65 -15.99
N ARG A 50 16.89 -1.87 -15.40
CA ARG A 50 17.90 -0.83 -15.20
C ARG A 50 18.49 -0.32 -16.51
N SER A 51 18.79 -1.19 -17.48
CA SER A 51 19.31 -0.75 -18.79
C SER A 51 18.30 0.12 -19.54
N ILE A 52 17.00 -0.20 -19.42
CA ILE A 52 15.93 0.62 -19.99
C ILE A 52 15.87 1.98 -19.29
N LEU A 53 15.84 2.00 -17.95
CA LEU A 53 15.74 3.24 -17.17
C LEU A 53 16.97 4.15 -17.31
N ALA A 54 18.15 3.58 -17.55
CA ALA A 54 19.39 4.30 -17.82
C ALA A 54 19.47 4.86 -19.25
N GLY A 55 18.54 4.49 -20.14
CA GLY A 55 18.59 4.86 -21.56
C GLY A 55 19.64 4.10 -22.37
N GLU A 56 20.15 2.99 -21.84
CA GLU A 56 21.16 2.14 -22.49
C GLU A 56 20.52 1.11 -23.45
N ALA A 57 19.24 0.82 -23.27
CA ALA A 57 18.49 -0.05 -24.18
C ALA A 57 17.82 0.77 -25.30
N SER A 58 18.26 0.56 -26.54
CA SER A 58 17.61 1.12 -27.73
C SER A 58 16.33 0.37 -28.08
N PHE A 59 15.46 0.98 -28.89
CA PHE A 59 14.26 0.31 -29.39
C PHE A 59 14.61 -0.88 -30.29
N GLU A 60 15.64 -0.75 -31.13
CA GLU A 60 16.12 -1.80 -32.02
C GLU A 60 16.65 -3.01 -31.24
N ASP A 61 17.34 -2.79 -30.13
CA ASP A 61 17.83 -3.88 -29.30
C ASP A 61 16.70 -4.60 -28.56
N LEU A 62 15.73 -3.85 -28.02
CA LEU A 62 14.57 -4.44 -27.35
C LEU A 62 13.70 -5.24 -28.32
N GLU A 63 13.48 -4.73 -29.53
CA GLU A 63 12.74 -5.41 -30.58
C GLU A 63 13.38 -6.75 -30.94
N ARG A 64 14.69 -6.78 -31.22
CA ARG A 64 15.41 -8.04 -31.50
C ARG A 64 15.27 -9.06 -30.37
N ARG A 65 15.41 -8.65 -29.12
CA ARG A 65 15.36 -9.55 -27.95
C ARG A 65 13.97 -10.14 -27.75
N VAL A 66 12.92 -9.35 -27.97
CA VAL A 66 11.53 -9.85 -27.96
C VAL A 66 11.30 -10.82 -29.12
N ALA A 67 11.72 -10.47 -30.34
CA ALA A 67 11.56 -11.31 -31.53
C ALA A 67 12.33 -12.64 -31.42
N ALA A 68 13.48 -12.65 -30.76
CA ALA A 68 14.27 -13.85 -30.46
C ALA A 68 13.69 -14.71 -29.32
N GLY A 69 12.65 -14.23 -28.64
CA GLY A 69 12.02 -14.92 -27.50
C GLY A 69 12.80 -14.82 -26.19
N GLU A 70 13.77 -13.92 -26.08
CA GLU A 70 14.53 -13.67 -24.84
C GLU A 70 13.69 -12.90 -23.80
N ILE A 71 12.71 -12.13 -24.26
CA ILE A 71 11.82 -11.32 -23.42
C ILE A 71 10.37 -11.73 -23.70
N ASP A 72 9.70 -12.28 -22.68
CA ASP A 72 8.27 -12.62 -22.69
C ASP A 72 7.60 -12.00 -21.46
N PRO A 73 7.05 -10.76 -21.56
CA PRO A 73 6.44 -10.09 -20.42
C PRO A 73 5.18 -10.83 -19.95
N ARG A 74 5.20 -11.28 -18.69
CA ARG A 74 4.04 -11.91 -18.05
C ARG A 74 3.35 -10.89 -17.14
N PRO A 75 2.14 -10.42 -17.48
CA PRO A 75 1.40 -9.52 -16.61
C PRO A 75 1.14 -10.17 -15.24
N VAL A 76 1.29 -9.37 -14.18
CA VAL A 76 0.97 -9.78 -12.81
C VAL A 76 -0.31 -9.09 -12.32
N SER A 77 -1.11 -9.81 -11.54
CA SER A 77 -2.34 -9.28 -10.94
C SER A 77 -2.07 -7.99 -10.15
N GLY A 78 -3.04 -7.08 -10.16
CA GLY A 78 -3.00 -5.85 -9.35
C GLY A 78 -3.36 -6.08 -7.89
N GLY A 79 -4.01 -7.20 -7.56
CA GLY A 79 -4.41 -7.55 -6.19
C GLY A 79 -5.32 -6.53 -5.52
N GLN A 80 -6.17 -5.83 -6.29
CA GLN A 80 -6.95 -4.70 -5.80
C GLN A 80 -7.81 -5.08 -4.59
N GLU A 81 -8.55 -6.18 -4.67
CA GLU A 81 -9.43 -6.66 -3.60
C GLU A 81 -8.67 -7.03 -2.33
N LEU A 82 -7.47 -7.62 -2.50
CA LEU A 82 -6.57 -7.93 -1.39
C LEU A 82 -6.09 -6.63 -0.72
N LEU A 83 -5.66 -5.65 -1.51
CA LEU A 83 -5.15 -4.37 -0.99
C LEU A 83 -6.27 -3.58 -0.28
N GLU A 84 -7.47 -3.54 -0.85
CA GLU A 84 -8.65 -2.96 -0.19
C GLU A 84 -8.94 -3.65 1.15
N SER A 85 -8.88 -4.99 1.20
CA SER A 85 -9.02 -5.75 2.45
C SER A 85 -7.93 -5.40 3.47
N MET A 86 -6.67 -5.28 3.04
CA MET A 86 -5.56 -4.90 3.91
C MET A 86 -5.75 -3.50 4.50
N VAL A 87 -6.23 -2.52 3.72
CA VAL A 87 -6.55 -1.18 4.24
C VAL A 87 -7.66 -1.25 5.28
N ASN A 88 -8.76 -1.97 5.00
CA ASN A 88 -9.88 -2.13 5.93
C ASN A 88 -9.45 -2.77 7.26
N GLN A 89 -8.59 -3.79 7.20
CA GLN A 89 -8.03 -4.42 8.40
C GLN A 89 -7.29 -3.41 9.28
N ARG A 90 -6.56 -2.45 8.69
CA ARG A 90 -5.85 -1.39 9.43
C ARG A 90 -6.80 -0.37 10.04
N ILE A 91 -7.83 0.04 9.30
CA ILE A 91 -8.87 0.94 9.80
C ILE A 91 -9.56 0.37 11.05
N TRP A 92 -9.96 -0.90 11.01
CA TRP A 92 -10.66 -1.56 12.12
C TRP A 92 -9.74 -2.02 13.26
N ALA A 93 -8.46 -2.27 12.98
CA ALA A 93 -7.50 -2.64 14.03
C ALA A 93 -7.30 -1.52 15.05
N ALA A 94 -7.38 -0.25 14.61
CA ALA A 94 -7.17 0.88 15.51
C ALA A 94 -8.30 1.04 16.56
N ASP A 95 -9.45 0.36 16.42
CA ASP A 95 -10.57 0.36 17.40
C ASP A 95 -10.48 -0.81 18.38
N ARG A 96 -9.57 -1.75 18.14
CA ARG A 96 -9.46 -2.93 18.99
C ARG A 96 -8.82 -2.55 20.31
N VAL A 97 -9.65 -2.49 21.35
CA VAL A 97 -9.17 -2.55 22.74
C VAL A 97 -8.47 -3.91 22.92
N PRO A 98 -7.21 -3.96 23.39
CA PRO A 98 -6.57 -5.23 23.68
C PRO A 98 -7.41 -5.98 24.70
N ILE A 99 -7.76 -7.22 24.38
CA ILE A 99 -8.47 -8.10 25.31
C ILE A 99 -7.50 -8.33 26.46
N ALA A 100 -7.86 -7.90 27.68
CA ALA A 100 -7.07 -8.20 28.86
C ALA A 100 -6.91 -9.72 28.97
N GLU A 101 -5.66 -10.21 29.09
CA GLU A 101 -5.42 -11.64 29.30
C GLU A 101 -6.20 -12.09 30.55
N PRO A 102 -6.87 -13.27 30.51
CA PRO A 102 -7.51 -13.79 31.70
C PRO A 102 -6.43 -13.95 32.78
N VAL A 103 -6.58 -13.22 33.88
CA VAL A 103 -5.75 -13.39 35.08
C VAL A 103 -5.79 -14.87 35.42
N ALA A 104 -4.63 -15.54 35.29
CA ALA A 104 -4.48 -16.93 35.64
C ALA A 104 -4.99 -17.11 37.09
N ALA A 105 -6.08 -17.86 37.23
CA ALA A 105 -6.63 -18.21 38.52
C ALA A 105 -5.55 -18.94 39.32
N ARG A 106 -5.11 -18.31 40.41
CA ARG A 106 -4.26 -18.92 41.44
C ARG A 106 -5.07 -19.91 42.26
#